data_AF-H1V8G6-F1
#
_entry.id   AF-H1V8G6-F1
#
_cell.length_a   1.000
_cell.length_b   1.000
_cell.length_c   1.000
_cell.angle_alpha   90.00
_cell.angle_beta   90.00
_cell.angle_gamma   90.00
#
_symmetry.space_group_name_H-M   'P 1'
#
loop_
_entity.id
_entity.type
_entity.pdbx_description
1 polymer ?
#
loop_
_entity_poly.entity_id
_entity_poly.type
_entity_poly.pdbx_seq_one_letter_code
_entity_poly.pdbx_strand_id
1 'polypeptide(L)'
;MTQEWADADIHHIQVLIDAADGWTQANVTDLPRLSKSEVVSLQVRLDGLMKELGTAITSSVRRKLQQKLSHLEPLRKSSLTKVSLKRNLGKNGKETQMAMKNLRRFLEAWKVKNHWAGTRPSSKEDETHWSTYQACVKRHGGVFKRRARRTQPKAEIHWLGDVDLSFWRGHKDKWRTGFTQKFSTIKKTIHSSGLVAFKKWVESLHDDEGMPESFRELMKANTYKLDHLFDKYMTDVGEQINLFEKDARKERGIVQRYFSSGMRPGFEAAARIRGKQIKERQSQVVQKHVEADGVQMFRNARNALETQLAKLHRGTSKEVGQLWMAPKKGCGGRIRAEMLRVLKRSSISFLMPSAGTMMTDDAKAQIRTIVIRWRTTWHAVHVRLPRFVPVEEDIDSNAEEVDSENEEGDMSTEVQVKREPDEVGSY
;
A
#
# COMPACT_ATOMS: atom_id res chain seq x y z
N MET A 1 7.89 -12.64 -6.22
CA MET A 1 8.46 -11.32 -5.85
C MET A 1 9.57 -10.87 -6.82
N THR A 2 10.10 -11.76 -7.66
CA THR A 2 11.20 -11.53 -8.62
C THR A 2 10.78 -10.93 -9.97
N GLN A 3 9.52 -11.09 -10.39
CA GLN A 3 9.03 -10.65 -11.71
C GLN A 3 8.88 -9.12 -11.86
N GLU A 4 8.48 -8.40 -10.78
CA GLU A 4 8.21 -6.96 -10.86
C GLU A 4 9.46 -6.10 -11.06
N TRP A 5 10.63 -6.58 -10.64
CA TRP A 5 11.90 -5.87 -10.85
C TRP A 5 12.36 -6.04 -12.29
N ALA A 6 12.22 -7.25 -12.84
CA ALA A 6 12.53 -7.53 -14.23
C ALA A 6 11.70 -6.66 -15.18
N ASP A 7 10.38 -6.53 -14.96
CA ASP A 7 9.51 -5.73 -15.84
C ASP A 7 9.84 -4.23 -15.82
N ALA A 8 10.21 -3.69 -14.65
CA ALA A 8 10.64 -2.30 -14.52
C ALA A 8 12.01 -2.06 -15.19
N ASP A 9 12.95 -2.99 -15.03
CA ASP A 9 14.27 -2.91 -15.67
C ASP A 9 14.17 -3.07 -17.20
N ILE A 10 13.28 -3.96 -17.68
CA ILE A 10 12.95 -4.15 -19.10
C ILE A 10 12.41 -2.85 -19.71
N HIS A 11 11.45 -2.22 -19.05
CA HIS A 11 10.90 -0.96 -19.51
C HIS A 11 11.96 0.15 -19.48
N HIS A 12 12.81 0.19 -18.46
CA HIS A 12 13.87 1.19 -18.34
C HIS A 12 14.92 1.06 -19.45
N ILE A 13 15.33 -0.17 -19.78
CA ILE A 13 16.25 -0.46 -20.88
C ILE A 13 15.64 -0.03 -22.21
N GLN A 14 14.37 -0.34 -22.47
CA GLN A 14 13.67 0.09 -23.67
C GLN A 14 13.64 1.62 -23.80
N VAL A 15 13.32 2.33 -22.71
CA VAL A 15 13.31 3.80 -22.66
C VAL A 15 14.70 4.40 -22.95
N LEU A 16 15.77 3.78 -22.46
CA LEU A 16 17.14 4.22 -22.73
C LEU A 16 17.55 3.99 -24.20
N ILE A 17 17.15 2.86 -24.79
CA ILE A 17 17.38 2.57 -26.21
C ILE A 17 16.63 3.57 -27.09
N ASP A 18 15.37 3.86 -26.77
CA ASP A 18 14.56 4.83 -27.50
C ASP A 18 15.07 6.27 -27.30
N ALA A 19 15.67 6.58 -26.15
CA ALA A 19 16.37 7.84 -25.93
C ALA A 19 17.60 8.01 -26.81
N ALA A 20 18.40 6.96 -26.95
CA ALA A 20 19.54 6.95 -27.85
C ALA A 20 19.10 7.07 -29.32
N ASP A 21 18.00 6.42 -29.72
CA ASP A 21 17.42 6.54 -31.05
C ASP A 21 16.92 7.98 -31.33
N GLY A 22 16.18 8.56 -30.40
CA GLY A 22 15.63 9.91 -30.51
C GLY A 22 16.69 11.02 -30.57
N TRP A 23 17.91 10.78 -30.09
CA TRP A 23 19.05 11.68 -30.30
C TRP A 23 19.55 11.68 -31.74
N THR A 24 19.39 10.57 -32.46
CA THR A 24 19.80 10.43 -33.86
C THR A 24 18.72 10.91 -34.84
N GLN A 25 17.46 10.96 -34.41
CA GLN A 25 16.31 11.46 -35.18
C GLN A 25 16.09 12.97 -35.03
N ALA A 26 17.00 13.68 -34.34
CA ALA A 26 16.89 15.11 -34.07
C ALA A 26 16.83 16.02 -35.31
N ASN A 27 17.08 15.48 -36.50
CA ASN A 27 16.96 16.16 -37.78
C ASN A 27 15.95 15.42 -38.68
N VAL A 28 14.65 15.61 -38.44
CA VAL A 28 13.67 15.41 -39.51
C VAL A 28 13.66 16.70 -40.33
N THR A 29 14.66 16.84 -41.20
CA THR A 29 14.87 18.05 -42.03
C THR A 29 13.88 18.15 -43.20
N ASP A 30 13.17 17.07 -43.49
CA ASP A 30 12.40 16.92 -44.74
C ASP A 30 10.89 17.17 -44.55
N LEU A 31 10.42 17.40 -43.32
CA LEU A 31 9.01 17.70 -43.05
C LEU A 31 8.71 19.21 -43.11
N PRO A 32 7.55 19.62 -43.66
CA PRO A 32 7.14 21.03 -43.73
C PRO A 32 7.10 21.68 -42.35
N ARG A 33 7.73 22.86 -42.24
CA ARG A 33 7.72 23.64 -40.99
C ARG A 33 6.40 24.37 -40.80
N LEU A 34 5.94 24.45 -39.55
CA LEU A 34 4.70 25.10 -39.17
C LEU A 34 4.81 26.63 -39.18
N SER A 35 3.81 27.28 -39.75
CA SER A 35 3.61 28.73 -39.70
C SER A 35 3.28 29.22 -38.29
N LYS A 36 3.41 30.54 -38.08
CA LYS A 36 3.13 31.15 -36.76
C LYS A 36 1.66 30.96 -36.32
N SER A 37 0.71 31.02 -37.26
CA SER A 37 -0.72 30.80 -36.98
C SER A 37 -1.02 29.35 -36.60
N GLU A 38 -0.41 28.38 -37.28
CA GLU A 38 -0.52 26.95 -36.96
C GLU A 38 0.04 26.64 -35.56
N VAL A 39 1.18 27.25 -35.21
CA VAL A 39 1.77 27.10 -33.87
C VAL A 39 0.83 27.60 -32.77
N VAL A 40 0.20 28.76 -32.95
CA VAL A 40 -0.75 29.32 -31.97
C VAL A 40 -1.98 28.42 -31.84
N SER A 41 -2.55 27.96 -32.97
CA SER A 41 -3.68 27.03 -32.98
C SER A 41 -3.33 25.71 -32.26
N LEU A 42 -2.16 25.16 -32.53
CA LEU A 42 -1.68 23.94 -31.89
C LEU A 42 -1.44 24.12 -30.40
N GLN A 43 -0.93 25.25 -29.92
CA GLN A 43 -0.80 25.50 -28.48
C GLN A 43 -2.15 25.40 -27.76
N VAL A 44 -3.21 25.97 -28.35
CA VAL A 44 -4.58 25.88 -27.79
C VAL A 44 -5.06 24.44 -27.77
N ARG A 45 -4.85 23.69 -28.86
CA ARG A 45 -5.22 22.27 -28.96
C ARG A 45 -4.46 21.40 -27.96
N LEU A 46 -3.14 21.60 -27.84
CA LEU A 46 -2.28 20.91 -26.87
C LEU A 46 -2.73 21.17 -25.43
N ASP A 47 -3.17 22.39 -25.11
CA ASP A 47 -3.72 22.69 -23.79
C ASP A 47 -5.03 21.94 -23.52
N GLY A 48 -5.86 21.70 -24.55
CA GLY A 48 -7.03 20.82 -24.49
C GLY A 48 -6.63 19.37 -24.17
N LEU A 49 -5.73 18.80 -24.96
CA LEU A 49 -5.23 17.43 -24.76
C LEU A 49 -4.57 17.23 -23.39
N MET A 50 -3.86 18.24 -22.88
CA MET A 50 -3.27 18.19 -21.54
C MET A 50 -4.32 18.20 -20.42
N LYS A 51 -5.45 18.91 -20.61
CA LYS A 51 -6.56 18.89 -19.65
C LYS A 51 -7.25 17.53 -19.65
N GLU A 52 -7.43 16.91 -20.82
CA GLU A 52 -7.99 15.57 -20.96
C GLU A 52 -7.10 14.53 -20.27
N LEU A 53 -5.79 14.54 -20.55
CA LEU A 53 -4.81 13.69 -19.87
C LEU A 53 -4.85 13.89 -18.36
N GLY A 54 -4.83 15.15 -17.90
CA GLY A 54 -4.89 15.47 -16.47
C GLY A 54 -6.15 14.92 -15.79
N THR A 55 -7.29 14.96 -16.48
CA THR A 55 -8.55 14.40 -16.00
C THR A 55 -8.50 12.87 -15.96
N ALA A 56 -8.00 12.24 -17.02
CA ALA A 56 -7.86 10.79 -17.14
C ALA A 56 -6.92 10.21 -16.07
N ILE A 57 -5.75 10.82 -15.86
CA ILE A 57 -4.77 10.39 -14.84
C ILE A 57 -5.30 10.66 -13.43
N THR A 58 -5.94 11.81 -13.19
CA THR A 58 -6.55 12.10 -11.89
C THR A 58 -7.62 11.05 -11.53
N SER A 59 -8.42 10.63 -12.50
CA SER A 59 -9.43 9.58 -12.31
C SER A 59 -8.77 8.22 -12.05
N SER A 60 -7.85 7.82 -12.94
CA SER A 60 -7.28 6.47 -12.98
C SER A 60 -6.27 6.19 -11.87
N VAL A 61 -5.57 7.22 -11.40
CA VAL A 61 -4.53 7.11 -10.37
C VAL A 61 -5.04 7.65 -9.04
N ARG A 62 -5.25 8.97 -8.94
CA ARG A 62 -5.54 9.61 -7.64
C ARG A 62 -6.89 9.21 -7.06
N ARG A 63 -7.99 9.30 -7.82
CA ARG A 63 -9.34 8.97 -7.34
C ARG A 63 -9.45 7.46 -7.06
N LYS A 64 -8.92 6.63 -7.96
CA LYS A 64 -8.87 5.17 -7.76
C LYS A 64 -8.06 4.79 -6.53
N LEU A 65 -6.90 5.42 -6.28
CA LEU A 65 -6.13 5.21 -5.05
C LEU A 65 -6.93 5.63 -3.82
N GLN A 66 -7.53 6.82 -3.85
CA GLN A 66 -8.37 7.32 -2.77
C GLN A 66 -9.51 6.35 -2.45
N GLN A 67 -10.17 5.80 -3.47
CA GLN A 67 -11.22 4.79 -3.34
C GLN A 67 -10.66 3.50 -2.75
N LYS A 68 -9.60 2.92 -3.30
CA LYS A 68 -9.06 1.65 -2.82
C LYS A 68 -8.57 1.74 -1.37
N LEU A 69 -7.88 2.83 -1.00
CA LEU A 69 -7.45 3.07 0.37
C LEU A 69 -8.63 3.34 1.33
N SER A 70 -9.72 3.96 0.87
CA SER A 70 -10.89 4.18 1.73
C SER A 70 -11.64 2.87 2.04
N HIS A 71 -11.57 1.87 1.17
CA HIS A 71 -12.17 0.54 1.38
C HIS A 71 -11.28 -0.42 2.19
N LEU A 72 -10.16 0.06 2.73
CA LEU A 72 -9.39 -0.72 3.70
C LEU A 72 -10.19 -0.87 5.00
N GLU A 73 -10.10 -2.05 5.60
CA GLU A 73 -10.86 -2.44 6.80
C GLU A 73 -9.90 -2.84 7.93
N PRO A 74 -9.17 -1.90 8.56
CA PRO A 74 -8.07 -2.24 9.45
C PRO A 74 -8.50 -2.89 10.75
N LEU A 75 -9.57 -2.41 11.41
CA LEU A 75 -10.00 -2.91 12.72
C LEU A 75 -11.50 -3.24 12.81
N ARG A 76 -12.31 -2.89 11.81
CA ARG A 76 -13.72 -3.30 11.71
C ARG A 76 -14.11 -3.38 10.24
N LYS A 77 -15.22 -4.08 9.96
CA LYS A 77 -15.83 -4.15 8.63
C LYS A 77 -16.48 -2.80 8.26
N SER A 78 -15.66 -1.77 8.07
CA SER A 78 -16.10 -0.43 7.68
C SER A 78 -14.99 0.32 6.96
N SER A 79 -15.36 1.12 5.96
CA SER A 79 -14.44 1.98 5.22
C SER A 79 -13.81 3.07 6.09
N LEU A 80 -12.57 3.44 5.76
CA LEU A 80 -11.79 4.53 6.36
C LEU A 80 -12.24 5.93 5.89
N THR A 81 -13.55 6.15 5.75
CA THR A 81 -14.09 7.48 5.44
C THR A 81 -14.52 8.20 6.72
N LYS A 82 -14.48 9.54 6.73
CA LYS A 82 -14.94 10.35 7.88
C LYS A 82 -16.39 10.01 8.25
N VAL A 83 -17.25 9.78 7.25
CA VAL A 83 -18.67 9.47 7.43
C VAL A 83 -18.84 8.08 8.03
N SER A 84 -18.20 7.06 7.44
CA SER A 84 -18.25 5.68 7.94
C SER A 84 -17.70 5.56 9.34
N LEU A 85 -16.59 6.24 9.65
CA LEU A 85 -16.04 6.26 11.01
C LEU A 85 -17.06 6.83 11.98
N LYS A 86 -17.59 8.04 11.72
CA LYS A 86 -18.61 8.69 12.57
C LYS A 86 -19.81 7.78 12.85
N ARG A 87 -20.37 7.14 11.82
CA ARG A 87 -21.53 6.23 11.95
C ARG A 87 -21.25 4.99 12.80
N ASN A 88 -19.99 4.56 12.88
CA ASN A 88 -19.63 3.32 13.55
C ASN A 88 -18.91 3.50 14.89
N LEU A 89 -18.58 4.74 15.31
CA LEU A 89 -17.79 5.03 16.52
C LEU A 89 -18.29 4.30 17.79
N GLY A 90 -19.61 4.18 17.96
CA GLY A 90 -20.25 3.54 19.13
C GLY A 90 -20.47 2.03 19.00
N LYS A 91 -20.28 1.44 17.82
CA LYS A 91 -20.60 0.02 17.59
C LYS A 91 -19.50 -0.90 18.11
N ASN A 92 -19.90 -1.95 18.84
CA ASN A 92 -19.05 -3.07 19.18
C ASN A 92 -18.93 -4.01 17.98
N GLY A 93 -17.70 -4.29 17.55
CA GLY A 93 -17.44 -5.35 16.59
C GLY A 93 -17.24 -6.68 17.32
N LYS A 94 -17.38 -7.80 16.58
CA LYS A 94 -16.99 -9.14 17.05
C LYS A 94 -15.53 -9.17 17.52
N GLU A 95 -14.69 -8.34 16.89
CA GLU A 95 -13.27 -8.14 17.19
C GLU A 95 -13.05 -7.58 18.61
N THR A 96 -13.88 -6.61 19.04
CA THR A 96 -13.79 -6.03 20.38
C THR A 96 -14.24 -7.02 21.45
N GLN A 97 -15.27 -7.83 21.17
CA GLN A 97 -15.70 -8.91 22.06
C GLN A 97 -14.62 -9.98 22.19
N MET A 98 -13.99 -10.37 21.08
CA MET A 98 -12.86 -11.31 21.07
C MET A 98 -11.66 -10.76 21.86
N ALA A 99 -11.34 -9.48 21.70
CA ALA A 99 -10.30 -8.81 22.48
C ALA A 99 -10.59 -8.87 23.99
N MET A 100 -11.84 -8.62 24.41
CA MET A 100 -12.24 -8.76 25.81
C MET A 100 -12.19 -10.20 26.30
N LYS A 101 -12.62 -11.17 25.50
CA LYS A 101 -12.50 -12.61 25.84
C LYS A 101 -11.05 -13.01 26.06
N ASN A 102 -10.14 -12.54 25.19
CA ASN A 102 -8.70 -12.74 25.35
C ASN A 102 -8.17 -12.09 26.61
N LEU A 103 -8.54 -10.83 26.89
CA LEU A 103 -8.10 -10.12 28.08
C LEU A 103 -8.56 -10.81 29.37
N ARG A 104 -9.81 -11.28 29.43
CA ARG A 104 -10.32 -12.08 30.55
C ARG A 104 -9.50 -13.36 30.76
N ARG A 105 -9.16 -14.08 29.68
CA ARG A 105 -8.27 -15.25 29.77
C ARG A 105 -6.88 -14.89 30.31
N PHE A 106 -6.32 -13.75 29.92
CA PHE A 106 -5.05 -13.28 30.49
C PHE A 106 -5.19 -12.91 31.96
N LEU A 107 -6.28 -12.26 32.37
CA LEU A 107 -6.55 -11.95 33.78
C LEU A 107 -6.65 -13.20 34.66
N GLU A 108 -7.34 -14.24 34.18
CA GLU A 108 -7.39 -15.53 34.89
C GLU A 108 -6.03 -16.23 34.90
N ALA A 109 -5.34 -16.25 33.75
CA ALA A 109 -3.99 -16.77 33.67
C ALA A 109 -3.03 -16.01 34.57
N TRP A 110 -3.27 -14.74 34.91
CA TRP A 110 -2.45 -13.96 35.84
C TRP A 110 -2.55 -14.43 37.29
N LYS A 111 -3.68 -15.02 37.71
CA LYS A 111 -3.80 -15.67 39.02
C LYS A 111 -2.82 -16.84 39.12
N VAL A 112 -2.63 -17.55 38.00
CA VAL A 112 -1.88 -18.81 37.89
C VAL A 112 -0.50 -18.65 37.22
N LYS A 113 -0.16 -17.49 36.63
CA LYS A 113 0.92 -17.37 35.61
C LYS A 113 2.25 -17.78 36.22
N ASN A 114 2.73 -18.91 35.75
CA ASN A 114 4.03 -19.44 36.05
C ASN A 114 5.05 -18.70 35.17
N HIS A 115 6.00 -17.98 35.77
CA HIS A 115 7.04 -17.23 35.05
C HIS A 115 8.18 -18.14 34.54
N TRP A 116 7.97 -19.46 34.62
CA TRP A 116 8.94 -20.52 34.35
C TRP A 116 8.70 -21.29 33.03
N ALA A 117 7.67 -20.93 32.26
CA ALA A 117 7.14 -21.71 31.13
C ALA A 117 8.07 -21.88 29.89
N GLY A 118 9.36 -21.52 29.98
CA GLY A 118 10.32 -21.68 28.89
C GLY A 118 11.45 -22.69 29.12
N THR A 119 11.65 -23.22 30.33
CA THR A 119 12.91 -23.95 30.65
C THR A 119 12.80 -25.14 31.61
N ARG A 120 11.63 -25.51 32.11
CA ARG A 120 11.48 -26.74 32.93
C ARG A 120 10.19 -27.49 32.59
N PRO A 121 10.25 -28.83 32.43
CA PRO A 121 9.06 -29.66 32.37
C PRO A 121 8.37 -29.60 33.74
N SER A 122 7.05 -29.41 33.70
CA SER A 122 6.04 -29.54 34.76
C SER A 122 6.55 -29.90 36.16
N SER A 123 6.54 -28.94 37.08
CA SER A 123 6.35 -29.22 38.50
C SER A 123 5.63 -28.06 39.17
N LYS A 124 4.33 -28.27 39.46
CA LYS A 124 3.42 -27.45 40.27
C LYS A 124 3.10 -26.02 39.76
N GLU A 125 1.84 -25.67 39.92
CA GLU A 125 1.23 -24.37 39.66
C GLU A 125 1.76 -23.32 40.65
N ASP A 126 3.06 -23.01 40.57
CA ASP A 126 3.65 -21.97 41.40
C ASP A 126 3.16 -20.61 40.91
N GLU A 127 2.20 -20.06 41.63
CA GLU A 127 1.60 -18.77 41.34
C GLU A 127 2.65 -17.65 41.26
N THR A 128 2.36 -16.59 40.50
CA THR A 128 3.23 -15.40 40.50
C THR A 128 3.44 -14.89 41.94
N HIS A 129 4.70 -14.79 42.36
CA HIS A 129 5.07 -14.30 43.70
C HIS A 129 4.53 -12.87 43.90
N TRP A 130 3.94 -12.62 45.08
CA TRP A 130 3.26 -11.36 45.41
C TRP A 130 4.10 -10.10 45.08
N SER A 131 5.40 -10.10 45.39
CA SER A 131 6.25 -8.93 45.17
C SER A 131 6.39 -8.56 43.70
N THR A 132 6.27 -9.54 42.81
CA THR A 132 6.32 -9.34 41.36
C THR A 132 5.01 -8.70 40.87
N TYR A 133 3.88 -9.22 41.36
CA TYR A 133 2.58 -8.63 41.11
C TYR A 133 2.51 -7.18 41.62
N GLN A 134 2.97 -6.94 42.85
CA GLN A 134 3.05 -5.60 43.43
C GLN A 134 3.92 -4.66 42.60
N ALA A 135 5.05 -5.14 42.07
CA ALA A 135 5.94 -4.34 41.23
C ALA A 135 5.24 -3.94 39.91
N CYS A 136 4.47 -4.82 39.29
CA CYS A 136 3.66 -4.48 38.12
C CYS A 136 2.58 -3.46 38.45
N VAL A 137 1.86 -3.62 39.57
CA VAL A 137 0.85 -2.65 40.03
C VAL A 137 1.46 -1.27 40.27
N LYS A 138 2.59 -1.19 40.98
CA LYS A 138 3.34 0.07 41.22
C LYS A 138 3.85 0.72 39.92
N ARG A 139 4.08 -0.08 38.89
CA ARG A 139 4.49 0.37 37.55
C ARG A 139 3.30 0.62 36.61
N HIS A 140 2.07 0.63 37.15
CA HIS A 140 0.84 0.79 36.37
C HIS A 140 0.71 -0.23 35.21
N GLY A 141 1.08 -1.48 35.46
CA GLY A 141 1.07 -2.56 34.46
C GLY A 141 2.28 -2.58 33.53
N GLY A 142 3.22 -1.65 33.72
CA GLY A 142 4.49 -1.61 33.01
C GLY A 142 5.39 -2.81 33.26
N VAL A 143 6.41 -2.93 32.44
CA VAL A 143 7.32 -4.08 32.42
C VAL A 143 8.06 -4.23 33.76
N PHE A 144 8.02 -5.45 34.31
CA PHE A 144 8.90 -5.92 35.37
C PHE A 144 9.91 -6.92 34.80
N LYS A 145 11.21 -6.65 34.98
CA LYS A 145 12.30 -7.53 34.53
C LYS A 145 13.04 -8.10 35.74
N ARG A 146 13.07 -9.43 35.84
CA ARG A 146 13.93 -10.15 36.80
C ARG A 146 15.19 -10.62 36.09
N ARG A 147 16.37 -10.27 36.63
CA ARG A 147 17.67 -10.78 36.15
C ARG A 147 17.75 -12.29 36.40
N ALA A 148 18.48 -13.01 35.55
CA ALA A 148 18.79 -14.40 35.79
C ALA A 148 19.61 -14.56 37.09
N ARG A 149 19.32 -15.60 37.87
CA ARG A 149 20.09 -16.03 39.06
C ARG A 149 20.40 -17.53 38.93
N ARG A 150 21.33 -18.03 39.75
CA ARG A 150 21.90 -19.40 39.67
C ARG A 150 20.87 -20.53 39.51
N THR A 151 19.64 -20.37 40.00
CA THR A 151 18.54 -21.35 39.89
C THR A 151 17.27 -20.79 39.24
N GLN A 152 17.29 -19.54 38.74
CA GLN A 152 16.11 -18.84 38.24
C GLN A 152 16.38 -18.17 36.88
N PRO A 153 15.65 -18.52 35.80
CA PRO A 153 15.82 -17.88 34.50
C PRO A 153 15.39 -16.40 34.55
N LYS A 154 15.91 -15.63 33.58
CA LYS A 154 15.43 -14.29 33.30
C LYS A 154 13.92 -14.35 33.06
N ALA A 155 13.17 -13.46 33.71
CA ALA A 155 11.72 -13.38 33.54
C ALA A 155 11.32 -11.93 33.24
N GLU A 156 10.35 -11.77 32.35
CA GLU A 156 9.77 -10.48 31.99
C GLU A 156 8.26 -10.58 32.06
N ILE A 157 7.64 -9.71 32.85
CA ILE A 157 6.20 -9.63 33.01
C ILE A 157 5.75 -8.26 32.55
N HIS A 158 4.80 -8.23 31.62
CA HIS A 158 4.34 -7.01 30.99
C HIS A 158 2.82 -7.05 30.83
N TRP A 159 2.11 -6.50 31.81
CA TRP A 159 0.64 -6.55 31.83
C TRP A 159 0.03 -5.72 30.70
N LEU A 160 0.56 -4.51 30.46
CA LEU A 160 0.15 -3.70 29.30
C LEU A 160 0.44 -4.39 27.96
N GLY A 161 1.45 -5.26 27.91
CA GLY A 161 1.73 -6.13 26.77
C GLY A 161 0.65 -7.19 26.56
N ASP A 162 0.11 -7.79 27.64
CA ASP A 162 -1.01 -8.74 27.55
C ASP A 162 -2.31 -8.03 27.10
N VAL A 163 -2.55 -6.78 27.52
CA VAL A 163 -3.67 -5.94 27.01
C VAL A 163 -3.51 -5.64 25.52
N ASP A 164 -2.33 -5.20 25.10
CA ASP A 164 -2.02 -4.92 23.70
C ASP A 164 -2.17 -6.17 22.84
N LEU A 165 -1.63 -7.30 23.31
CA LEU A 165 -1.75 -8.59 22.65
C LEU A 165 -3.21 -9.04 22.51
N SER A 166 -4.03 -8.83 23.54
CA SER A 166 -5.47 -9.16 23.51
C SER A 166 -6.20 -8.38 22.42
N PHE A 167 -5.92 -7.08 22.34
CA PHE A 167 -6.46 -6.21 21.30
C PHE A 167 -6.07 -6.69 19.90
N TRP A 168 -4.76 -6.89 19.64
CA TRP A 168 -4.30 -7.30 18.31
C TRP A 168 -4.74 -8.72 17.94
N ARG A 169 -4.89 -9.63 18.90
CA ARG A 169 -5.49 -10.95 18.65
C ARG A 169 -6.95 -10.85 18.21
N GLY A 170 -7.72 -9.95 18.83
CA GLY A 170 -9.11 -9.71 18.43
C GLY A 170 -9.24 -9.11 17.02
N HIS A 171 -8.24 -8.37 16.56
CA HIS A 171 -8.24 -7.65 15.28
C HIS A 171 -7.30 -8.27 14.22
N LYS A 172 -6.74 -9.45 14.47
CA LYS A 172 -5.66 -10.04 13.67
C LYS A 172 -6.05 -10.18 12.20
N ASP A 173 -7.22 -10.73 11.94
CA ASP A 173 -7.66 -11.00 10.58
C ASP A 173 -7.93 -9.71 9.83
N LYS A 174 -8.65 -8.75 10.45
CA LYS A 174 -8.86 -7.41 9.87
C LYS A 174 -7.54 -6.68 9.56
N TRP A 175 -6.58 -6.70 10.48
CA TRP A 175 -5.29 -6.05 10.26
C TRP A 175 -4.45 -6.74 9.18
N ARG A 176 -4.43 -8.08 9.17
CA ARG A 176 -3.63 -8.86 8.22
C ARG A 176 -4.26 -8.87 6.83
N THR A 177 -5.50 -9.32 6.72
CA THR A 177 -6.19 -9.57 5.44
C THR A 177 -6.94 -8.33 4.95
N GLY A 178 -7.63 -7.63 5.86
CA GLY A 178 -8.41 -6.44 5.53
C GLY A 178 -7.58 -5.19 5.22
N PHE A 179 -6.31 -5.17 5.65
CA PHE A 179 -5.43 -4.01 5.53
C PHE A 179 -4.08 -4.34 4.87
N THR A 180 -3.24 -5.14 5.52
CA THR A 180 -1.83 -5.30 5.08
C THR A 180 -1.69 -6.03 3.75
N GLN A 181 -2.41 -7.13 3.55
CA GLN A 181 -2.32 -7.90 2.31
C GLN A 181 -2.85 -7.17 1.06
N LYS A 182 -3.68 -6.14 1.23
CA LYS A 182 -4.26 -5.40 0.10
C LYS A 182 -3.28 -4.44 -0.58
N PHE A 183 -2.16 -4.06 0.07
CA PHE A 183 -1.27 -3.02 -0.46
C PHE A 183 -0.64 -3.38 -1.81
N SER A 184 -0.17 -4.62 -1.98
CA SER A 184 0.41 -5.07 -3.25
C SER A 184 -0.61 -5.00 -4.39
N THR A 185 -1.83 -5.48 -4.16
CA THR A 185 -2.93 -5.42 -5.14
C THR A 185 -3.30 -3.98 -5.47
N ILE A 186 -3.36 -3.10 -4.47
CA ILE A 186 -3.64 -1.68 -4.69
C ILE A 186 -2.56 -1.05 -5.57
N LYS A 187 -1.28 -1.25 -5.23
CA LYS A 187 -0.16 -0.71 -6.02
C LYS A 187 -0.25 -1.15 -7.49
N LYS A 188 -0.43 -2.44 -7.74
CA LYS A 188 -0.58 -3.00 -9.10
C LYS A 188 -1.77 -2.40 -9.86
N THR A 189 -2.93 -2.34 -9.20
CA THR A 189 -4.16 -1.81 -9.81
C THR A 189 -4.03 -0.34 -10.20
N ILE A 190 -3.38 0.46 -9.35
CA ILE A 190 -3.14 1.88 -9.63
C ILE A 190 -2.11 2.04 -10.75
N HIS A 191 -1.06 1.22 -10.74
CA HIS A 191 -0.06 1.19 -11.80
C HIS A 191 -0.68 0.90 -13.17
N SER A 192 -1.40 -0.23 -13.28
CA SER A 192 -2.02 -0.66 -14.54
C SER A 192 -3.05 0.35 -15.03
N SER A 193 -3.92 0.85 -14.15
CA SER A 193 -4.95 1.82 -14.52
C SER A 193 -4.36 3.14 -15.02
N GLY A 194 -3.26 3.60 -14.40
CA GLY A 194 -2.54 4.79 -14.85
C GLY A 194 -1.91 4.57 -16.23
N LEU A 195 -1.21 3.45 -16.41
CA LEU A 195 -0.53 3.11 -17.66
C LEU A 195 -1.50 3.00 -18.84
N VAL A 196 -2.65 2.33 -18.65
CA VAL A 196 -3.69 2.21 -19.69
C VAL A 196 -4.22 3.59 -20.11
N ALA A 197 -4.53 4.45 -19.14
CA ALA A 197 -5.02 5.80 -19.43
C ALA A 197 -3.97 6.65 -20.16
N PHE A 198 -2.69 6.53 -19.78
CA PHE A 198 -1.60 7.24 -20.42
C PHE A 198 -1.34 6.74 -21.85
N LYS A 199 -1.25 5.43 -22.06
CA LYS A 199 -1.04 4.84 -23.40
C LYS A 199 -2.17 5.19 -24.36
N LYS A 200 -3.42 5.09 -23.92
CA LYS A 200 -4.58 5.51 -24.71
C LYS A 200 -4.50 6.99 -25.13
N TRP A 201 -4.00 7.86 -24.24
CA TRP A 201 -3.79 9.26 -24.58
C TRP A 201 -2.64 9.46 -25.58
N VAL A 202 -1.53 8.74 -25.42
CA VAL A 202 -0.41 8.77 -26.39
C VAL A 202 -0.87 8.30 -27.78
N GLU A 203 -1.62 7.21 -27.86
CA GLU A 203 -2.23 6.72 -29.11
C GLU A 203 -3.13 7.79 -29.72
N SER A 204 -4.02 8.40 -28.94
CA SER A 204 -4.89 9.48 -29.43
C SER A 204 -4.11 10.70 -29.95
N LEU A 205 -2.93 10.98 -29.38
CA LEU A 205 -2.05 12.06 -29.85
C LEU A 205 -1.38 11.70 -31.18
N HIS A 206 -1.03 10.43 -31.37
CA HIS A 206 -0.40 9.94 -32.60
C HIS A 206 -1.39 9.77 -33.74
N ASP A 207 -2.65 9.42 -33.45
CA ASP A 207 -3.66 9.12 -34.47
C ASP A 207 -4.54 10.35 -34.81
N ASP A 208 -4.30 11.50 -34.16
CA ASP A 208 -5.05 12.73 -34.42
C ASP A 208 -4.74 13.30 -35.82
N GLU A 209 -5.59 13.00 -36.80
CA GLU A 209 -5.53 13.51 -38.17
C GLU A 209 -5.66 15.04 -38.26
N GLY A 210 -6.20 15.69 -37.23
CA GLY A 210 -6.27 17.14 -37.15
C GLY A 210 -4.96 17.80 -36.72
N MET A 211 -3.92 17.03 -36.40
CA MET A 211 -2.59 17.53 -36.07
C MET A 211 -1.69 17.50 -37.31
N PRO A 212 -0.90 18.55 -37.57
CA PRO A 212 0.06 18.56 -38.67
C PRO A 212 1.03 17.38 -38.59
N GLU A 213 1.27 16.77 -39.74
CA GLU A 213 2.14 15.58 -39.88
C GLU A 213 3.54 15.82 -39.32
N SER A 214 4.12 17.01 -39.57
CA SER A 214 5.44 17.37 -39.04
C SER A 214 5.53 17.38 -37.53
N PHE A 215 4.46 17.78 -36.84
CA PHE A 215 4.39 17.72 -35.38
C PHE A 215 4.19 16.28 -34.90
N ARG A 216 3.27 15.54 -35.54
CA ARG A 216 2.92 14.17 -35.16
C ARG A 216 4.10 13.20 -35.28
N GLU A 217 4.85 13.23 -36.37
CA GLU A 217 6.03 12.38 -36.56
C GLU A 217 7.15 12.74 -35.57
N LEU A 218 7.37 14.03 -35.30
CA LEU A 218 8.30 14.44 -34.25
C LEU A 218 7.83 14.05 -32.86
N MET A 219 6.53 14.05 -32.57
CA MET A 219 5.99 13.57 -31.31
C MET A 219 6.23 12.06 -31.16
N LYS A 220 5.90 11.24 -32.17
CA LYS A 220 6.17 9.79 -32.19
C LYS A 220 7.65 9.50 -31.89
N ALA A 221 8.56 10.24 -32.53
CA ALA A 221 10.00 10.15 -32.31
C ALA A 221 10.46 10.55 -30.90
N ASN A 222 9.65 11.34 -30.16
CA ASN A 222 9.97 11.82 -28.80
C ASN A 222 9.10 11.17 -27.71
N THR A 223 8.23 10.22 -28.05
CA THR A 223 7.28 9.58 -27.11
C THR A 223 7.96 8.93 -25.91
N TYR A 224 9.15 8.36 -26.11
CA TYR A 224 9.95 7.77 -25.03
C TYR A 224 10.23 8.73 -23.85
N LYS A 225 10.29 10.05 -24.11
CA LYS A 225 10.47 11.04 -23.04
C LYS A 225 9.21 11.21 -22.22
N LEU A 226 8.05 11.13 -22.87
CA LEU A 226 6.77 11.17 -22.19
C LEU A 226 6.58 9.91 -21.34
N ASP A 227 6.92 8.74 -21.90
CA ASP A 227 6.94 7.46 -21.18
C ASP A 227 7.84 7.55 -19.95
N HIS A 228 9.08 8.01 -20.10
CA HIS A 228 10.01 8.14 -18.98
C HIS A 228 9.50 9.07 -17.87
N LEU A 229 8.90 10.21 -18.23
CA LEU A 229 8.32 11.13 -17.27
C LEU A 229 7.16 10.48 -16.52
N PHE A 230 6.33 9.72 -17.23
CA PHE A 230 5.19 9.01 -16.66
C PHE A 230 5.62 7.84 -15.77
N ASP A 231 6.61 7.06 -16.17
CA ASP A 231 7.16 5.95 -15.37
C ASP A 231 7.74 6.45 -14.05
N LYS A 232 8.46 7.57 -14.10
CA LYS A 232 8.94 8.23 -12.89
C LYS A 232 7.77 8.64 -11.98
N TYR A 233 6.72 9.23 -12.56
CA TYR A 233 5.52 9.56 -11.79
C TYR A 233 4.88 8.33 -11.14
N MET A 234 4.75 7.21 -11.87
CA MET A 234 4.17 5.98 -11.32
C MET A 234 5.06 5.32 -10.26
N THR A 235 6.39 5.45 -10.39
CA THR A 235 7.35 5.06 -9.37
C THR A 235 7.15 5.87 -8.10
N ASP A 236 7.12 7.20 -8.20
CA ASP A 236 6.88 8.11 -7.08
C ASP A 236 5.52 7.82 -6.39
N VAL A 237 4.47 7.53 -7.17
CA VAL A 237 3.16 7.11 -6.62
C VAL A 237 3.27 5.79 -5.85
N GLY A 238 4.02 4.81 -6.37
CA GLY A 238 4.30 3.56 -5.68
C GLY A 238 5.03 3.77 -4.35
N GLU A 239 5.98 4.70 -4.29
CA GLU A 239 6.67 5.07 -3.06
C GLU A 239 5.72 5.70 -2.04
N GLN A 240 4.79 6.57 -2.46
CA GLN A 240 3.79 7.15 -1.56
C GLN A 240 2.88 6.08 -0.93
N ILE A 241 2.53 5.03 -1.67
CA ILE A 241 1.76 3.89 -1.12
C ILE A 241 2.59 3.14 -0.08
N ASN A 242 3.89 2.92 -0.34
CA ASN A 242 4.79 2.27 0.61
C ASN A 242 5.00 3.11 1.89
N LEU A 243 5.10 4.44 1.75
CA LEU A 243 5.18 5.36 2.88
C LEU A 243 3.91 5.31 3.73
N PHE A 244 2.73 5.30 3.11
CA PHE A 244 1.46 5.11 3.80
C PHE A 244 1.45 3.79 4.61
N GLU A 245 1.88 2.68 4.01
CA GLU A 245 1.96 1.39 4.72
C GLU A 245 2.90 1.47 5.94
N LYS A 246 4.09 2.06 5.75
CA LYS A 246 5.09 2.21 6.82
C LYS A 246 4.56 3.07 7.96
N ASP A 247 3.92 4.19 7.65
CA ASP A 247 3.41 5.12 8.65
C ASP A 247 2.17 4.56 9.36
N ALA A 248 1.29 3.84 8.66
CA ALA A 248 0.20 3.11 9.27
C ALA A 248 0.67 2.09 10.33
N ARG A 249 1.81 1.43 10.10
CA ARG A 249 2.41 0.52 11.10
C ARG A 249 2.93 1.30 12.33
N LYS A 250 3.49 2.50 12.15
CA LYS A 250 3.94 3.36 13.27
C LYS A 250 2.78 3.86 14.11
N GLU A 251 1.65 4.19 13.48
CA GLU A 251 0.44 4.67 14.18
C GLU A 251 -0.11 3.66 15.21
N ARG A 252 0.27 2.37 15.10
CA ARG A 252 -0.02 1.36 16.14
C ARG A 252 0.42 1.79 17.53
N GLY A 253 1.46 2.63 17.65
CA GLY A 253 1.92 3.15 18.94
C GLY A 253 0.87 3.96 19.71
N ILE A 254 -0.15 4.52 19.03
CA ILE A 254 -1.26 5.22 19.68
C ILE A 254 -2.09 4.27 20.54
N VAL A 255 -2.28 3.03 20.09
CA VAL A 255 -3.06 2.00 20.79
C VAL A 255 -2.50 1.77 22.20
N GLN A 256 -1.17 1.66 22.33
CA GLN A 256 -0.51 1.49 23.61
C GLN A 256 -0.73 2.68 24.57
N ARG A 257 -0.77 3.92 24.06
CA ARG A 257 -1.05 5.10 24.89
C ARG A 257 -2.44 5.04 25.51
N TYR A 258 -3.45 4.63 24.73
CA TYR A 258 -4.82 4.47 25.22
C TYR A 258 -4.95 3.35 26.26
N PHE A 259 -4.20 2.27 26.12
CA PHE A 259 -4.18 1.19 27.12
C PHE A 259 -3.50 1.63 28.41
N SER A 260 -2.36 2.30 28.32
CA SER A 260 -1.69 2.86 29.50
C SER A 260 -2.60 3.84 30.25
N SER A 261 -3.26 4.77 29.54
CA SER A 261 -4.16 5.72 30.20
C SER A 261 -5.43 5.06 30.74
N GLY A 262 -6.02 4.11 29.99
CA GLY A 262 -7.26 3.44 30.38
C GLY A 262 -7.10 2.48 31.56
N MET A 263 -5.90 1.90 31.73
CA MET A 263 -5.63 0.93 32.80
C MET A 263 -5.05 1.53 34.06
N ARG A 264 -4.47 2.73 33.95
CA ARG A 264 -3.86 3.43 35.09
C ARG A 264 -4.79 3.57 36.30
N PRO A 265 -6.08 3.94 36.17
CA PRO A 265 -6.97 4.05 37.34
C PRO A 265 -7.14 2.73 38.09
N GLY A 266 -7.32 1.61 37.38
CA GLY A 266 -7.42 0.29 37.99
C GLY A 266 -6.16 -0.11 38.77
N PHE A 267 -4.99 0.25 38.25
CA PHE A 267 -3.72 0.01 38.95
C PHE A 267 -3.51 0.93 40.15
N GLU A 268 -3.89 2.21 40.06
CA GLU A 268 -3.81 3.13 41.19
C GLU A 268 -4.75 2.71 42.32
N ALA A 269 -5.95 2.23 41.99
CA ALA A 269 -6.88 1.65 42.96
C ALA A 269 -6.30 0.38 43.61
N ALA A 270 -5.72 -0.52 42.82
CA ALA A 270 -5.07 -1.72 43.34
C ALA A 270 -3.86 -1.37 44.24
N ALA A 271 -3.06 -0.37 43.88
CA ALA A 271 -1.89 0.04 44.66
C ALA A 271 -2.23 0.52 46.09
N ARG A 272 -3.47 0.98 46.33
CA ARG A 272 -3.95 1.44 47.63
C ARG A 272 -4.32 0.30 48.58
N ILE A 273 -4.54 -0.92 48.08
CA ILE A 273 -4.91 -2.08 48.90
C ILE A 273 -3.73 -2.52 49.78
N ARG A 274 -4.01 -2.76 51.07
CA ARG A 274 -3.04 -3.24 52.09
C ARG A 274 -3.66 -4.37 52.92
N GLY A 275 -2.84 -5.15 53.62
CA GLY A 275 -3.27 -6.16 54.60
C GLY A 275 -3.21 -7.62 54.11
N LYS A 276 -3.93 -8.52 54.79
CA LYS A 276 -4.01 -9.94 54.44
C LYS A 276 -4.64 -10.13 53.05
N GLN A 277 -4.20 -11.16 52.30
CA GLN A 277 -4.70 -11.49 50.95
C GLN A 277 -4.57 -10.33 49.95
N ILE A 278 -3.48 -9.57 50.05
CA ILE A 278 -3.25 -8.37 49.24
C ILE A 278 -3.24 -8.66 47.74
N LYS A 279 -2.66 -9.80 47.32
CA LYS A 279 -2.55 -10.18 45.91
C LYS A 279 -3.92 -10.45 45.30
N GLU A 280 -4.76 -11.21 45.98
CA GLU A 280 -6.10 -11.58 45.53
C GLU A 280 -6.98 -10.33 45.45
N ARG A 281 -6.95 -9.49 46.50
CA ARG A 281 -7.72 -8.25 46.55
C ARG A 281 -7.30 -7.26 45.46
N GLN A 282 -5.99 -7.09 45.24
CA GLN A 282 -5.50 -6.24 44.15
C GLN A 282 -5.90 -6.78 42.77
N SER A 283 -5.81 -8.10 42.58
CA SER A 283 -6.21 -8.75 41.32
C SER A 283 -7.69 -8.57 41.05
N GLN A 284 -8.54 -8.71 42.06
CA GLN A 284 -9.98 -8.44 41.96
C GLN A 284 -10.28 -6.98 41.61
N VAL A 285 -9.55 -6.01 42.16
CA VAL A 285 -9.72 -4.58 41.82
C VAL A 285 -9.39 -4.32 40.35
N VAL A 286 -8.26 -4.84 39.86
CA VAL A 286 -7.89 -4.71 38.44
C VAL A 286 -8.90 -5.43 37.54
N GLN A 287 -9.36 -6.61 37.93
CA GLN A 287 -10.38 -7.36 37.18
C GLN A 287 -11.69 -6.58 37.07
N LYS A 288 -12.21 -6.05 38.20
CA LYS A 288 -13.41 -5.21 38.21
C LYS A 288 -13.26 -3.98 37.32
N HIS A 289 -12.11 -3.33 37.36
CA HIS A 289 -11.80 -2.20 36.46
C HIS A 289 -11.87 -2.60 34.99
N VAL A 290 -11.26 -3.71 34.61
CA VAL A 290 -11.30 -4.22 33.23
C VAL A 290 -12.72 -4.61 32.81
N GLU A 291 -13.50 -5.22 33.71
CA GLU A 291 -14.89 -5.60 33.43
C GLU A 291 -15.79 -4.37 33.21
N ALA A 292 -15.57 -3.28 33.95
CA ALA A 292 -16.29 -2.03 33.78
C ALA A 292 -15.83 -1.25 32.52
N ASP A 293 -14.53 -1.03 32.36
CA ASP A 293 -14.00 -0.04 31.41
C ASP A 293 -13.30 -0.66 30.19
N GLY A 294 -12.98 -1.95 30.21
CA GLY A 294 -12.13 -2.60 29.19
C GLY A 294 -12.71 -2.52 27.78
N VAL A 295 -14.03 -2.66 27.64
CA VAL A 295 -14.72 -2.51 26.35
C VAL A 295 -14.55 -1.08 25.82
N GLN A 296 -14.79 -0.08 26.65
CA GLN A 296 -14.69 1.32 26.25
C GLN A 296 -13.24 1.71 25.93
N MET A 297 -12.28 1.19 26.69
CA MET A 297 -10.86 1.34 26.43
C MET A 297 -10.47 0.79 25.04
N PHE A 298 -10.88 -0.44 24.70
CA PHE A 298 -10.62 -1.02 23.37
C PHE A 298 -11.31 -0.23 22.25
N ARG A 299 -12.54 0.25 22.46
CA ARG A 299 -13.22 1.13 21.50
C ARG A 299 -12.45 2.42 21.26
N ASN A 300 -12.01 3.08 22.33
CA ASN A 300 -11.28 4.34 22.25
C ASN A 300 -9.96 4.16 21.49
N ALA A 301 -9.19 3.11 21.81
CA ALA A 301 -7.94 2.81 21.11
C ALA A 301 -8.15 2.52 19.62
N ARG A 302 -9.16 1.70 19.28
CA ARG A 302 -9.56 1.43 17.89
C ARG A 302 -9.94 2.71 17.14
N ASN A 303 -10.85 3.49 17.71
CA ASN A 303 -11.37 4.70 17.10
C ASN A 303 -10.26 5.74 16.87
N ALA A 304 -9.31 5.85 17.81
CA ALA A 304 -8.16 6.72 17.68
C ALA A 304 -7.25 6.28 16.52
N LEU A 305 -6.91 4.98 16.43
CA LEU A 305 -6.07 4.48 15.34
C LEU A 305 -6.73 4.73 13.98
N GLU A 306 -7.99 4.33 13.80
CA GLU A 306 -8.67 4.49 12.52
C GLU A 306 -8.86 5.96 12.11
N THR A 307 -9.03 6.85 13.09
CA THR A 307 -9.07 8.30 12.82
C THR A 307 -7.73 8.79 12.25
N GLN A 308 -6.60 8.29 12.75
CA GLN A 308 -5.28 8.64 12.23
C GLN A 308 -5.01 8.01 10.87
N LEU A 309 -5.39 6.74 10.67
CA LEU A 309 -5.30 6.09 9.36
C LEU A 309 -6.14 6.84 8.30
N ALA A 310 -7.33 7.32 8.65
CA ALA A 310 -8.15 8.13 7.75
C ALA A 310 -7.59 9.54 7.49
N LYS A 311 -6.72 10.07 8.34
CA LYS A 311 -5.96 11.30 8.06
C LYS A 311 -4.78 11.02 7.13
N LEU A 312 -4.01 9.96 7.42
CA LEU A 312 -2.91 9.52 6.56
C LEU A 312 -3.39 9.26 5.13
N HIS A 313 -4.52 8.55 4.98
CA HIS A 313 -5.18 8.31 3.69
C HIS A 313 -5.40 9.58 2.87
N ARG A 314 -5.93 10.63 3.52
CA ARG A 314 -6.17 11.93 2.86
C ARG A 314 -4.86 12.64 2.52
N GLY A 315 -3.86 12.54 3.37
CA GLY A 315 -2.50 13.04 3.13
C GLY A 315 -1.92 12.42 1.87
N THR A 316 -1.87 11.09 1.79
CA THR A 316 -1.34 10.35 0.64
C THR A 316 -2.08 10.68 -0.66
N SER A 317 -3.42 10.76 -0.63
CA SER A 317 -4.20 11.17 -1.81
C SER A 317 -3.87 12.60 -2.29
N LYS A 318 -3.56 13.51 -1.36
CA LYS A 318 -3.14 14.88 -1.69
C LYS A 318 -1.72 14.90 -2.27
N GLU A 319 -0.78 14.16 -1.69
CA GLU A 319 0.61 14.04 -2.15
C GLU A 319 0.68 13.47 -3.57
N VAL A 320 -0.07 12.39 -3.85
CA VAL A 320 -0.18 11.82 -5.21
C VAL A 320 -0.75 12.82 -6.22
N GLY A 321 -1.70 13.66 -5.80
CA GLY A 321 -2.20 14.76 -6.63
C GLY A 321 -1.13 15.81 -6.93
N GLN A 322 -0.25 16.10 -5.96
CA GLN A 322 0.84 17.05 -6.14
C GLN A 322 1.95 16.51 -7.06
N LEU A 323 2.25 15.21 -7.02
CA LEU A 323 3.19 14.59 -7.96
C LEU A 323 2.80 14.84 -9.43
N TRP A 324 1.50 14.91 -9.72
CA TRP A 324 1.00 15.26 -11.06
C TRP A 324 0.95 16.77 -11.31
N MET A 325 0.33 17.53 -10.40
CA MET A 325 -0.08 18.92 -10.62
C MET A 325 0.94 19.98 -10.14
N ALA A 326 2.01 19.60 -9.45
CA ALA A 326 2.94 20.58 -8.88
C ALA A 326 3.49 21.54 -9.97
N PRO A 327 3.46 22.87 -9.75
CA PRO A 327 3.97 23.83 -10.74
C PRO A 327 5.43 23.56 -11.07
N LYS A 328 5.76 23.44 -12.37
CA LYS A 328 7.10 23.19 -12.93
C LYS A 328 7.79 21.88 -12.52
N LYS A 329 7.38 21.23 -11.43
CA LYS A 329 7.97 20.00 -10.88
C LYS A 329 7.10 18.77 -11.08
N GLY A 330 5.79 18.94 -11.23
CA GLY A 330 4.83 17.87 -11.43
C GLY A 330 4.93 17.25 -12.82
N CYS A 331 4.59 15.97 -12.92
CA CYS A 331 4.68 15.22 -14.16
C CYS A 331 3.89 15.87 -15.30
N GLY A 332 2.65 16.30 -15.06
CA GLY A 332 1.82 16.95 -16.09
C GLY A 332 2.45 18.23 -16.63
N GLY A 333 3.11 19.02 -15.77
CA GLY A 333 3.85 20.21 -16.19
C GLY A 333 5.08 19.89 -17.04
N ARG A 334 5.79 18.80 -16.72
CA ARG A 334 6.96 18.33 -17.48
C ARG A 334 6.57 17.76 -18.84
N ILE A 335 5.50 16.98 -18.90
CA ILE A 335 4.92 16.47 -20.16
C ILE A 335 4.54 17.65 -21.07
N ARG A 336 3.82 18.65 -20.53
CA ARG A 336 3.46 19.86 -21.29
C ARG A 336 4.71 20.60 -21.81
N ALA A 337 5.73 20.76 -20.98
CA ALA A 337 6.97 21.42 -21.39
C ALA A 337 7.67 20.68 -22.54
N GLU A 338 7.63 19.35 -22.52
CA GLU A 338 8.20 18.52 -23.57
C GLU A 338 7.41 18.62 -24.88
N MET A 339 6.08 18.60 -24.82
CA MET A 339 5.23 18.82 -26.01
C MET A 339 5.45 20.21 -26.61
N LEU A 340 5.56 21.26 -25.77
CA LEU A 340 5.89 22.62 -26.25
C LEU A 340 7.29 22.72 -26.83
N ARG A 341 8.25 21.93 -26.33
CA ARG A 341 9.60 21.84 -26.89
C ARG A 341 9.57 21.21 -28.28
N VAL A 342 8.78 20.15 -28.49
CA VAL A 342 8.59 19.53 -29.81
C VAL A 342 7.88 20.51 -30.76
N LEU A 343 6.83 21.20 -30.30
CA LEU A 343 6.11 22.18 -31.11
C LEU A 343 7.01 23.32 -31.61
N LYS A 344 7.89 23.83 -30.73
CA LYS A 344 8.87 24.86 -31.10
C LYS A 344 9.88 24.37 -32.13
N ARG A 345 10.20 23.07 -32.15
CA ARG A 345 11.11 22.49 -33.14
C ARG A 345 10.46 22.34 -34.51
N SER A 346 9.16 22.05 -34.56
CA SER A 346 8.40 21.96 -35.80
C SER A 346 8.11 23.31 -36.46
N SER A 347 8.41 24.46 -35.82
CA SER A 347 8.01 25.78 -36.32
C SER A 347 9.06 26.50 -37.17
N ILE A 348 8.59 27.38 -38.06
CA ILE A 348 9.45 28.24 -38.92
C ILE A 348 10.32 29.21 -38.10
N SER A 349 9.91 29.59 -36.88
CA SER A 349 10.59 30.63 -36.11
C SER A 349 11.88 30.20 -35.40
N PHE A 350 12.28 28.92 -35.47
CA PHE A 350 13.58 28.48 -34.95
C PHE A 350 14.66 28.72 -36.01
N LEU A 351 15.18 29.95 -36.03
CA LEU A 351 16.41 30.29 -36.72
C LEU A 351 17.57 30.26 -35.72
N MET A 352 18.58 29.48 -36.10
CA MET A 352 19.93 29.30 -35.52
C MET A 352 20.05 28.42 -34.28
N PRO A 353 20.57 27.18 -34.41
CA PRO A 353 21.40 26.61 -33.36
C PRO A 353 22.55 27.58 -33.09
N SER A 354 22.74 27.99 -31.83
CA SER A 354 24.07 28.47 -31.43
C SER A 354 25.07 27.37 -31.77
N ALA A 355 26.27 27.75 -32.23
CA ALA A 355 27.38 26.86 -32.56
C ALA A 355 27.96 26.17 -31.31
N GLY A 356 27.12 25.54 -30.49
CA GLY A 356 27.47 24.71 -29.35
C GLY A 356 27.20 23.26 -29.70
N THR A 357 28.27 22.56 -30.09
CA THR A 357 28.38 21.09 -30.16
C THR A 357 27.17 20.37 -30.78
N MET A 358 26.92 20.57 -32.07
CA MET A 358 26.17 19.58 -32.84
C MET A 358 26.99 18.29 -32.92
N MET A 359 26.38 17.17 -32.54
CA MET A 359 26.98 15.85 -32.68
C MET A 359 27.30 15.60 -34.16
N THR A 360 28.53 15.17 -34.47
CA THR A 360 28.97 14.92 -35.85
C THR A 360 28.10 13.84 -36.50
N ASP A 361 27.95 13.90 -37.83
CA ASP A 361 27.13 12.90 -38.54
C ASP A 361 27.70 11.48 -38.40
N ASP A 362 29.01 11.34 -38.27
CA ASP A 362 29.68 10.09 -37.89
C ASP A 362 29.25 9.58 -36.51
N ALA A 363 29.21 10.46 -35.50
CA ALA A 363 28.75 10.08 -34.17
C ALA A 363 27.25 9.69 -34.19
N LYS A 364 26.43 10.34 -35.01
CA LYS A 364 25.03 9.93 -35.22
C LYS A 364 24.95 8.55 -35.87
N ALA A 365 25.72 8.28 -36.91
CA ALA A 365 25.75 6.99 -37.60
C ALA A 365 26.22 5.86 -36.67
N GLN A 366 27.24 6.13 -35.84
CA GLN A 366 27.71 5.18 -34.83
C GLN A 366 26.65 4.90 -33.77
N ILE A 367 25.99 5.94 -33.22
CA ILE A 367 24.92 5.75 -32.24
C ILE A 367 23.74 4.99 -32.88
N ARG A 368 23.32 5.32 -34.10
CA ARG A 368 22.28 4.55 -34.82
C ARG A 368 22.65 3.08 -34.95
N THR A 369 23.88 2.78 -35.33
CA THR A 369 24.38 1.40 -35.48
C THR A 369 24.35 0.66 -34.14
N ILE A 370 24.80 1.32 -33.05
CA ILE A 370 24.75 0.76 -31.70
C ILE A 370 23.31 0.53 -31.27
N VAL A 371 22.40 1.49 -31.47
CA VAL A 371 20.98 1.39 -31.14
C VAL A 371 20.31 0.25 -31.90
N ILE A 372 20.54 0.11 -33.21
CA ILE A 372 20.00 -1.00 -34.02
C ILE A 372 20.49 -2.35 -33.47
N ARG A 373 21.78 -2.46 -33.15
CA ARG A 373 22.36 -3.67 -32.56
C ARG A 373 21.75 -3.98 -31.19
N TRP A 374 21.54 -2.97 -30.36
CA TRP A 374 20.88 -3.10 -29.07
C TRP A 374 19.41 -3.50 -29.22
N ARG A 375 18.65 -2.89 -30.13
CA ARG A 375 17.26 -3.29 -30.44
C ARG A 375 17.15 -4.73 -30.91
N THR A 376 18.09 -5.17 -31.76
CA THR A 376 18.12 -6.55 -32.26
C THR A 376 18.38 -7.53 -31.12
N THR A 377 19.36 -7.23 -30.26
CA THR A 377 19.70 -8.04 -29.09
C THR A 377 18.56 -8.05 -28.08
N TRP A 378 17.95 -6.89 -27.85
CA TRP A 378 16.83 -6.72 -26.94
C TRP A 378 15.58 -7.45 -27.41
N HIS A 379 15.24 -7.35 -28.69
CA HIS A 379 14.13 -8.09 -29.28
C HIS A 379 14.31 -9.60 -29.10
N ALA A 380 15.52 -10.12 -29.29
CA ALA A 380 15.83 -11.53 -29.06
C ALA A 380 15.65 -11.95 -27.59
N VAL A 381 15.94 -11.06 -26.63
CA VAL A 381 15.66 -11.28 -25.20
C VAL A 381 14.16 -11.20 -24.92
N HIS A 382 13.49 -10.17 -25.43
CA HIS A 382 12.07 -9.91 -25.22
C HIS A 382 11.17 -11.04 -25.73
N VAL A 383 11.47 -11.62 -26.89
CA VAL A 383 10.75 -12.78 -27.44
C VAL A 383 10.84 -14.02 -26.53
N ARG A 384 11.91 -14.14 -25.73
CA ARG A 384 12.12 -15.25 -24.79
C ARG A 384 11.50 -15.01 -23.41
N LEU A 385 11.01 -13.80 -23.14
CA LEU A 385 10.33 -13.50 -21.90
C LEU A 385 8.91 -14.11 -21.91
N PRO A 386 8.42 -14.63 -20.76
CA PRO A 386 7.05 -15.11 -20.66
C PRO A 386 6.06 -14.01 -21.03
N ARG A 387 5.25 -14.21 -22.08
CA ARG A 387 4.19 -13.27 -22.45
C ARG A 387 3.11 -13.30 -21.38
N PHE A 388 2.74 -12.15 -20.84
CA PHE A 388 1.57 -12.02 -19.99
C PHE A 388 0.33 -12.36 -20.82
N VAL A 389 -0.33 -13.47 -20.51
CA VAL A 389 -1.73 -13.68 -20.90
C VAL A 389 -2.53 -12.77 -19.97
N PRO A 390 -3.27 -11.78 -20.47
CA PRO A 390 -4.23 -11.05 -19.65
C PRO A 390 -5.16 -12.09 -19.03
N VAL A 391 -5.26 -12.10 -17.69
CA VAL A 391 -6.32 -12.85 -17.04
C VAL A 391 -7.61 -12.18 -17.50
N GLU A 392 -8.37 -12.87 -18.36
CA GLU A 392 -9.75 -12.50 -18.63
C GLU A 392 -10.45 -12.47 -17.26
N GLU A 393 -11.01 -11.32 -16.91
CA GLU A 393 -11.93 -11.26 -15.78
C GLU A 393 -13.09 -12.19 -16.13
N ASP A 394 -13.28 -13.26 -15.36
CA ASP A 394 -14.61 -13.84 -15.21
C ASP A 394 -15.51 -12.69 -14.73
N ILE A 395 -16.28 -12.16 -15.67
CA ILE A 395 -17.38 -11.25 -15.39
C ILE A 395 -18.39 -12.09 -14.65
N ASP A 396 -18.27 -12.15 -13.32
CA ASP A 396 -19.32 -12.68 -12.47
C ASP A 396 -20.43 -11.62 -12.40
N SER A 397 -21.20 -11.58 -13.49
CA SER A 397 -22.47 -10.89 -13.58
C SER A 397 -23.56 -11.79 -12.99
N ASN A 398 -23.84 -11.61 -11.71
CA ASN A 398 -25.17 -11.71 -11.12
C ASN A 398 -25.18 -10.79 -9.90
N ALA A 399 -25.68 -9.56 -10.04
CA ALA A 399 -27.11 -9.22 -9.99
C ALA A 399 -27.75 -9.54 -8.64
N GLU A 400 -28.34 -8.48 -8.08
CA GLU A 400 -29.10 -8.37 -6.84
C GLU A 400 -30.16 -9.49 -6.68
N GLU A 401 -30.39 -9.96 -5.46
CA GLU A 401 -31.65 -9.75 -4.72
C GLU A 401 -31.79 -10.61 -3.44
N VAL A 402 -32.17 -9.91 -2.37
CA VAL A 402 -33.22 -10.20 -1.37
C VAL A 402 -33.07 -11.33 -0.32
N ASP A 403 -33.45 -10.93 0.90
CA ASP A 403 -33.72 -11.70 2.12
C ASP A 403 -34.50 -13.01 1.94
N SER A 404 -34.11 -14.02 2.72
CA SER A 404 -35.07 -14.86 3.45
C SER A 404 -34.39 -15.60 4.60
N GLU A 405 -35.01 -15.50 5.78
CA GLU A 405 -34.69 -16.20 7.02
C GLU A 405 -35.03 -17.71 6.95
N ASN A 406 -34.38 -18.47 7.85
CA ASN A 406 -34.64 -19.86 8.30
C ASN A 406 -34.45 -20.98 7.23
N GLU A 407 -34.07 -22.21 7.55
CA GLU A 407 -34.25 -23.02 8.76
C GLU A 407 -33.16 -24.13 8.82
N GLU A 408 -33.13 -24.85 9.93
CA GLU A 408 -32.22 -25.93 10.31
C GLU A 408 -32.10 -27.11 9.32
N GLY A 409 -31.00 -27.87 9.41
CA GLY A 409 -30.87 -29.15 8.70
C GLY A 409 -29.47 -29.77 8.76
N ASP A 410 -29.27 -30.64 9.74
CA ASP A 410 -28.18 -31.61 9.88
C ASP A 410 -28.05 -32.52 8.64
N MET A 411 -26.83 -33.03 8.37
CA MET A 411 -26.53 -34.43 7.99
C MET A 411 -25.07 -34.61 7.56
N SER A 412 -24.46 -35.64 8.15
CA SER A 412 -23.09 -36.16 7.99
C SER A 412 -22.83 -36.86 6.64
N THR A 413 -21.58 -37.36 6.50
CA THR A 413 -21.00 -38.34 5.53
C THR A 413 -20.30 -37.72 4.31
N GLU A 414 -19.17 -38.22 3.79
CA GLU A 414 -18.27 -39.32 4.15
C GLU A 414 -16.92 -39.08 3.44
N VAL A 415 -15.88 -39.68 3.99
CA VAL A 415 -14.50 -39.71 3.50
C VAL A 415 -14.40 -40.60 2.25
N GLN A 416 -13.69 -40.15 1.20
CA GLN A 416 -13.04 -41.07 0.26
C GLN A 416 -11.62 -40.63 -0.08
N VAL A 417 -10.68 -41.43 0.43
CA VAL A 417 -9.27 -41.50 0.01
C VAL A 417 -9.21 -42.42 -1.21
N LYS A 418 -8.54 -42.00 -2.29
CA LYS A 418 -8.16 -42.90 -3.39
C LYS A 418 -6.63 -42.89 -3.56
N ARG A 419 -6.02 -44.05 -3.29
CA ARG A 419 -4.66 -44.44 -3.70
C ARG A 419 -4.71 -45.09 -5.08
N GLU A 420 -3.57 -45.01 -5.76
CA GLU A 420 -3.20 -45.52 -7.09
C GLU A 420 -3.49 -47.02 -7.30
N PRO A 421 -3.42 -47.48 -8.55
CA PRO A 421 -2.85 -48.78 -8.87
C PRO A 421 -1.60 -48.65 -9.76
N ASP A 422 -0.52 -49.30 -9.32
CA ASP A 422 0.58 -49.78 -10.15
C ASP A 422 0.08 -50.92 -11.05
N GLU A 423 0.46 -50.92 -12.33
CA GLU A 423 0.61 -52.16 -13.11
C GLU A 423 1.90 -52.15 -13.96
N VAL A 424 2.80 -53.04 -13.53
CA VAL A 424 3.79 -53.82 -14.29
C VAL A 424 3.10 -54.43 -15.53
N GLY A 425 3.67 -54.65 -16.73
CA GLY A 425 5.02 -54.71 -17.30
C GLY A 425 4.92 -55.46 -18.66
N SER A 426 6.08 -55.83 -19.25
CA SER A 426 6.30 -56.61 -20.51
C SER A 426 6.47 -55.73 -21.77
N TYR A 427 7.58 -55.69 -22.50
CA TYR A 427 8.70 -56.62 -22.74
C TYR A 427 10.06 -55.92 -22.67
#